data_AF-A4N738-F1
#
_entry.id   AF-A4N738-F1
#
_cell.length_a   1.000
_cell.length_b   1.000
_cell.length_c   1.000
_cell.angle_alpha   90.00
_cell.angle_beta   90.00
_cell.angle_gamma   90.00
#
_symmetry.space_group_name_H-M   'P 1'
#
loop_
_entity.id
_entity.type
_entity.pdbx_description
1 polymer ?
#
loop_
_entity_poly.entity_id
_entity_poly.type
_entity_poly.pdbx_seq_one_letter_code
_entity_poly.pdbx_strand_id
1 'polypeptide(L)' 'MQKEQLSAYMDGEQVKTDLTDALLRDEELQASWHSFHTVRSVMRKESAVFLGGILPLKWQI' A
#
# COMPACT_ATOMS: atom_id res chain seq x y z
N MET A 1 -1.36 14.11 -6.38
CA MET A 1 -2.66 14.22 -5.70
C MET A 1 -3.37 12.90 -5.42
N GLN A 2 -3.78 12.05 -6.39
CA GLN A 2 -4.48 10.79 -6.07
C GLN A 2 -3.67 9.82 -5.18
N LYS A 3 -2.38 9.63 -5.47
CA LYS A 3 -1.48 8.79 -4.65
C LYS A 3 -1.25 9.34 -3.24
N GLU A 4 -1.23 10.66 -3.08
CA GLU A 4 -1.10 11.30 -1.76
C GLU A 4 -2.36 11.07 -0.91
N GLN A 5 -3.54 11.18 -1.52
CA GLN A 5 -4.81 10.84 -0.87
C GLN A 5 -4.87 9.36 -0.47
N LEU A 6 -4.39 8.45 -1.32
CA LEU A 6 -4.31 7.03 -0.96
C LEU A 6 -3.32 6.77 0.20
N SER A 7 -2.19 7.46 0.24
CA SER A 7 -1.24 7.36 1.36
C SER A 7 -1.87 7.85 2.65
N ALA A 8 -2.46 9.05 2.65
CA ALA A 8 -3.15 9.62 3.80
C ALA A 8 -4.28 8.70 4.30
N TYR A 9 -5.07 8.14 3.38
CA TYR A 9 -6.13 7.19 3.72
C TYR A 9 -5.60 5.90 4.36
N MET A 10 -4.47 5.39 3.87
CA MET A 10 -3.77 4.23 4.46
C MET A 10 -3.20 4.50 5.86
N ASP A 11 -2.91 5.76 6.17
CA ASP A 11 -2.43 6.23 7.46
C ASP A 11 -3.56 6.58 8.44
N GLY A 12 -4.83 6.51 7.99
CA GLY A 12 -6.00 6.88 8.79
C GLY A 12 -6.19 8.40 8.92
N GLU A 13 -5.54 9.18 8.07
CA GLU A 13 -5.70 10.64 8.02
C GLU A 13 -7.00 11.04 7.32
N GLN A 14 -7.41 12.31 7.51
CA GLN A 14 -8.57 12.86 6.84
C GLN A 14 -8.31 13.04 5.34
N VAL A 15 -9.18 12.47 4.52
CA VAL A 15 -9.15 12.53 3.05
C VAL A 15 -10.50 12.97 2.52
N LYS A 16 -10.60 13.17 1.21
CA LYS A 16 -11.89 13.49 0.58
C LYS A 16 -12.91 12.37 0.82
N THR A 17 -14.15 12.75 1.11
CA THR A 17 -15.24 11.84 1.46
C THR A 17 -15.62 10.86 0.34
N ASP A 18 -15.34 11.22 -0.92
CA ASP A 18 -15.62 10.42 -2.11
C ASP A 18 -14.49 9.44 -2.46
N LEU A 19 -13.35 9.48 -1.75
CA LEU A 19 -12.19 8.63 -2.06
C LEU A 19 -12.53 7.14 -1.94
N THR A 20 -13.28 6.74 -0.93
CA THR A 20 -13.68 5.34 -0.73
C THR A 20 -14.54 4.84 -1.90
N ASP A 21 -15.51 5.64 -2.34
CA ASP A 21 -16.36 5.30 -3.48
C ASP A 21 -15.57 5.24 -4.78
N ALA A 22 -14.62 6.16 -4.98
CA ALA A 22 -13.70 6.12 -6.13
C ALA A 22 -12.83 4.86 -6.11
N LEU A 23 -12.26 4.50 -4.95
CA LEU A 23 -11.44 3.30 -4.78
C LEU A 23 -12.23 2.01 -5.08
N LEU A 24 -13.52 1.96 -4.77
CA LEU A 24 -14.35 0.78 -5.06
C LEU A 24 -14.68 0.61 -6.55
N ARG A 25 -14.56 1.66 -7.37
CA ARG A 25 -15.01 1.68 -8.77
C ARG A 25 -13.90 1.81 -9.80
N ASP A 26 -12.69 2.15 -9.38
CA ASP A 26 -11.53 2.42 -10.24
C ASP A 26 -10.46 1.33 -10.07
N GLU A 27 -10.27 0.51 -11.11
CA GLU A 27 -9.30 -0.60 -11.11
C GLU A 27 -7.85 -0.13 -11.00
N GLU A 28 -7.50 1.01 -11.59
CA GLU A 28 -6.14 1.56 -11.51
C GLU A 28 -5.84 2.07 -10.10
N LEU A 29 -6.85 2.68 -9.46
CA LEU A 29 -6.77 3.13 -8.08
C LEU A 29 -6.68 1.94 -7.11
N GLN A 30 -7.39 0.84 -7.38
CA GLN A 30 -7.27 -0.42 -6.64
C GLN A 30 -5.89 -1.05 -6.77
N ALA A 31 -5.32 -1.07 -7.98
CA ALA A 31 -3.96 -1.58 -8.21
C ALA A 31 -2.92 -0.76 -7.45
N SER A 32 -3.08 0.57 -7.42
CA SER A 32 -2.23 1.47 -6.63
C SER A 32 -2.37 1.21 -5.13
N TRP A 33 -3.59 1.04 -4.63
CA TRP A 33 -3.88 0.72 -3.23
C TRP A 33 -3.24 -0.62 -2.80
N HIS A 34 -3.41 -1.66 -3.61
CA HIS A 34 -2.81 -2.97 -3.36
C HIS A 34 -1.27 -2.92 -3.35
N SER A 35 -0.68 -2.15 -4.26
CA SER A 35 0.77 -1.94 -4.31
C SER A 35 1.30 -1.29 -3.04
N PHE A 36 0.63 -0.24 -2.55
CA PHE A 36 1.02 0.43 -1.30
C PHE A 36 0.91 -0.49 -0.08
N HIS A 37 -0.16 -1.28 0.03
CA HIS A 37 -0.30 -2.25 1.12
C HIS A 37 0.76 -3.34 1.06
N THR A 38 1.10 -3.81 -0.15
CA THR A 38 2.15 -4.81 -0.36
C THR A 38 3.50 -4.27 0.10
N VAL A 39 3.90 -3.07 -0.36
CA VAL A 39 5.17 -2.43 0.04
C VAL A 39 5.23 -2.24 1.56
N ARG A 40 4.16 -1.72 2.17
CA ARG A 40 4.07 -1.54 3.62
C ARG A 40 4.25 -2.86 4.37
N SER A 41 3.56 -3.91 3.94
CA SER A 41 3.63 -5.23 4.58
C SER A 41 5.04 -5.83 4.49
N VAL A 42 5.72 -5.66 3.36
CA VAL A 42 7.13 -6.06 3.20
C VAL A 42 8.05 -5.25 4.12
N MET A 43 7.92 -3.93 4.15
CA MET A 43 8.74 -3.06 5.01
C MET A 43 8.56 -3.39 6.50
N ARG A 44 7.36 -3.80 6.92
CA ARG A 44 7.04 -4.20 8.29
C ARG A 44 7.39 -5.65 8.61
N LYS A 45 7.90 -6.43 7.65
CA LYS A 45 8.16 -7.87 7.78
C LYS A 45 6.89 -8.68 8.14
N GLU A 46 5.72 -8.17 7.75
CA GLU A 46 4.42 -8.81 7.95
C GLU A 46 4.08 -9.79 6.82
N SER A 47 4.86 -9.78 5.74
CA SER A 47 4.65 -10.63 4.57
C SER A 47 5.90 -11.36 4.15
N ALA A 48 5.72 -12.63 3.74
CA ALA A 48 6.72 -13.42 3.06
C ALA A 48 6.87 -13.02 1.57
N VAL A 49 6.04 -12.10 1.08
CA VAL A 49 6.10 -11.57 -0.30
C VAL A 49 7.44 -10.87 -0.50
N PHE A 50 8.12 -11.30 -1.55
CA PHE A 50 9.41 -10.78 -1.94
C PHE A 50 9.23 -9.89 -3.16
N LEU A 51 9.30 -8.57 -2.96
CA LEU A 51 9.23 -7.61 -4.06
C LEU A 51 10.55 -7.66 -4.84
N GLY A 52 10.58 -8.41 -5.94
CA GLY A 52 11.62 -8.36 -6.96
C GLY A 52 13.06 -8.47 -6.43
N GLY A 53 13.51 -9.68 -6.06
CA GLY A 53 14.94 -10.00 -6.08
C GLY A 53 15.85 -9.30 -5.05
N ILE A 54 16.15 -10.03 -3.98
CA ILE A 54 17.26 -9.93 -3.02
C ILE A 54 17.13 -8.88 -1.90
N LEU A 55 16.39 -9.24 -0.85
CA LEU A 55 16.76 -8.92 0.53
C LEU A 55 17.36 -10.20 1.14
N PRO A 56 18.65 -10.24 1.54
CA PRO A 56 19.21 -11.44 2.14
C PRO A 56 18.47 -11.76 3.43
N LEU A 57 18.05 -13.02 3.52
CA LEU A 57 17.33 -13.69 4.61
C LEU A 57 18.16 -13.75 5.92
N LYS A 58 18.84 -12.66 6.31
CA LYS A 58 19.81 -12.62 7.40
C LYS A 58 19.53 -11.60 8.50
N TRP A 59 18.35 -10.99 8.51
CA TRP A 59 17.92 -10.11 9.62
C TRP A 59 16.97 -10.83 10.58
N GLN A 60 17.32 -12.06 10.94
CA GLN A 60 16.84 -12.73 12.14
C GLN A 60 17.97 -12.64 13.17
N ILE A 61 17.89 -11.58 13.98
CA ILE A 61 18.57 -11.53 15.28
C ILE A 61 17.67 -12.27 16.25
#